data_AF-A0A6P2GC09-F1
#
_entry.id   AF-A0A6P2GC09-F1
#
_cell.length_a   1.000
_cell.length_b   1.000
_cell.length_c   1.000
_cell.angle_alpha   90.00
_cell.angle_beta   90.00
_cell.angle_gamma   90.00
#
_symmetry.space_group_name_H-M   'P 1'
#
loop_
_entity.id
_entity.type
_entity.pdbx_description
1 polymer ?
#
loop_
_entity_poly.entity_id
_entity_poly.type
_entity_poly.pdbx_seq_one_letter_code
_entity_poly.pdbx_strand_id
1 'polypeptide(L)'
;MSKRQTRDAWHEIERAVRRSGRWRRYRHYAVLYLFWAGAILCAVWETIVCRMAVQALDTTWPFMLEAGLWAATLCWVGPDALRHWRQQMAMRLYHEDIADGICPDRGMQITAENGWRWYKQQGSPLWISSKRARPKVRVVDALYRLYGDLPRRQSR
;
A
#
# COMPACT_ATOMS: atom_id res chain seq x y z
N MET A 1 -36.77 14.65 -3.93
CA MET A 1 -35.42 14.23 -4.39
C MET A 1 -34.37 14.71 -3.40
N SER A 2 -33.80 13.81 -2.59
CA SER A 2 -32.91 14.18 -1.46
C SER A 2 -31.50 14.52 -1.94
N LYS A 3 -31.11 15.80 -1.76
CA LYS A 3 -29.78 16.39 -2.06
C LYS A 3 -28.62 15.85 -1.19
N ARG A 4 -28.78 14.74 -0.45
CA ARG A 4 -27.82 14.33 0.61
C ARG A 4 -26.69 13.40 0.20
N GLN A 5 -26.52 13.04 -1.07
CA GLN A 5 -25.65 11.89 -1.42
C GLN A 5 -24.63 12.14 -2.54
N THR A 6 -24.15 13.37 -2.70
CA THR A 6 -22.97 13.72 -3.51
C THR A 6 -21.75 13.91 -2.60
N ARG A 7 -21.51 12.93 -1.73
CA ARG A 7 -20.39 12.88 -0.78
C ARG A 7 -19.36 11.89 -1.31
N ASP A 8 -18.08 12.08 -0.99
CA ASP A 8 -16.95 11.26 -1.45
C ASP A 8 -17.23 9.75 -1.26
N ALA A 9 -17.76 9.12 -2.31
CA ALA A 9 -18.27 7.75 -2.27
C ALA A 9 -17.17 6.77 -1.84
N TRP A 10 -15.94 7.04 -2.26
CA TRP A 10 -14.76 6.28 -1.87
C TRP A 10 -14.55 6.25 -0.35
N HIS A 11 -14.74 7.37 0.37
CA HIS A 11 -14.55 7.41 1.82
C HIS A 11 -15.62 6.60 2.58
N GLU A 12 -16.81 6.39 2.01
CA GLU A 12 -17.82 5.51 2.59
C GLU A 12 -17.51 4.03 2.30
N ILE A 13 -17.10 3.72 1.07
CA ILE A 13 -16.68 2.37 0.67
C ILE A 13 -15.45 1.94 1.48
N GLU A 14 -14.45 2.80 1.62
CA GLU A 14 -13.25 2.52 2.42
C GLU A 14 -13.60 2.28 3.90
N ARG A 15 -14.56 3.03 4.46
CA ARG A 15 -15.06 2.78 5.83
C ARG A 15 -15.79 1.45 5.95
N ALA A 16 -16.58 1.06 4.95
CA ALA A 16 -17.27 -0.22 4.92
C ALA A 16 -16.30 -1.40 4.78
N VAL A 17 -15.33 -1.28 3.86
CA VAL A 17 -14.27 -2.28 3.63
C VAL A 17 -13.35 -2.42 4.84
N ARG A 18 -13.04 -1.33 5.55
CA ARG A 18 -12.27 -1.39 6.81
C ARG A 18 -12.98 -2.18 7.91
N ARG A 19 -14.31 -2.21 7.93
CA ARG A 19 -15.08 -3.02 8.89
C ARG A 19 -15.09 -4.51 8.52
N SER A 20 -15.08 -4.86 7.23
CA SER A 20 -15.17 -6.25 6.77
C SER A 20 -13.81 -6.94 6.54
N GLY A 21 -12.78 -6.19 6.12
CA GLY A 21 -11.52 -6.75 5.61
C GLY A 21 -10.37 -6.85 6.61
N ARG A 22 -10.60 -6.53 7.90
CA ARG A 22 -9.53 -6.29 8.88
C ARG A 22 -8.62 -7.50 9.15
N TRP A 23 -9.06 -8.72 8.87
CA TRP A 23 -8.36 -9.94 9.31
C TRP A 23 -7.52 -10.66 8.24
N ARG A 24 -7.97 -10.71 6.97
CA ARG A 24 -7.35 -11.61 5.98
C ARG A 24 -6.17 -10.99 5.21
N ARG A 25 -6.22 -9.68 4.93
CA ARG A 25 -5.10 -8.95 4.30
C ARG A 25 -3.95 -8.67 5.27
N TYR A 26 -4.23 -8.55 6.57
CA TYR A 26 -3.23 -8.16 7.56
C TYR A 26 -2.16 -9.24 7.79
N ARG A 27 -2.51 -10.54 7.73
CA ARG A 27 -1.58 -11.65 8.05
C ARG A 27 -0.39 -11.76 7.09
N HIS A 28 -0.59 -11.65 5.78
CA HIS A 28 0.52 -11.79 4.82
C HIS A 28 1.52 -10.64 4.93
N TYR A 29 1.03 -9.41 5.10
CA TYR A 29 1.88 -8.24 5.29
C TYR A 29 2.51 -8.20 6.69
N ALA A 30 1.84 -8.75 7.72
CA ALA A 30 2.42 -8.84 9.06
C ALA A 30 3.64 -9.75 9.11
N VAL A 31 3.64 -10.89 8.41
CA VAL A 31 4.81 -11.79 8.35
C VAL A 31 6.00 -11.10 7.68
N LEU A 32 5.77 -10.47 6.53
CA LEU A 32 6.81 -9.73 5.82
C LEU A 32 7.33 -8.57 6.68
N TYR A 33 6.43 -7.81 7.32
CA TYR A 33 6.80 -6.70 8.20
C TYR A 33 7.59 -7.15 9.43
N LEU A 34 7.21 -8.26 10.07
CA LEU A 34 7.95 -8.84 11.20
C LEU A 34 9.35 -9.30 10.77
N PHE A 35 9.48 -9.88 9.58
CA PHE A 35 10.78 -10.25 9.03
C PHE A 35 11.68 -9.03 8.82
N TRP A 36 11.16 -7.96 8.19
CA TRP A 36 11.88 -6.70 8.02
C TRP A 36 12.26 -6.05 9.36
N ALA A 37 11.32 -6.02 10.31
CA ALA A 37 11.56 -5.48 11.65
C ALA A 37 12.65 -6.27 12.40
N GLY A 38 12.66 -7.61 12.27
CA GLY A 38 13.69 -8.47 12.83
C GLY A 38 15.07 -8.20 12.23
N ALA A 39 15.17 -8.05 10.90
CA ALA A 39 16.43 -7.72 10.23
C ALA A 39 16.99 -6.36 10.68
N ILE A 40 16.13 -5.36 10.81
CA ILE A 40 16.53 -4.02 11.32
C ILE A 40 16.96 -4.10 12.78
N LEU A 41 16.22 -4.83 13.62
CA LEU A 41 16.58 -5.01 15.04
C LEU A 41 17.95 -5.69 15.18
N CYS A 42 18.21 -6.71 14.36
CA CYS A 42 19.49 -7.41 14.33
C CYS A 42 20.62 -6.46 13.90
N ALA A 43 20.41 -5.65 12.85
CA ALA A 43 21.38 -4.64 12.44
C ALA A 43 21.66 -3.61 13.54
N VAL A 44 20.63 -3.12 14.25
CA VAL A 44 20.78 -2.20 15.39
C VAL A 44 21.58 -2.86 16.52
N TRP A 45 21.31 -4.12 16.82
CA TRP A 45 22.06 -4.88 17.83
C TRP A 45 23.55 -5.00 17.46
N GLU A 46 23.85 -5.39 16.23
CA GLU A 46 25.23 -5.47 15.71
C GLU A 46 25.93 -4.09 15.76
N THR A 47 25.19 -3.01 15.53
CA THR A 47 25.70 -1.63 15.66
C THR A 47 26.22 -1.37 17.08
N ILE A 48 25.45 -1.78 18.10
CA ILE A 48 25.82 -1.62 19.51
C ILE A 48 27.07 -2.46 19.81
N VAL A 49 27.12 -3.71 19.35
CA VAL A 49 28.27 -4.60 19.55
C VAL A 49 29.52 -4.05 18.87
N CYS A 50 29.43 -3.57 17.63
CA CYS A 50 30.55 -2.95 16.92
C CYS A 50 31.07 -1.71 17.64
N ARG A 51 30.21 -0.85 18.17
CA ARG A 51 30.65 0.32 18.94
C ARG A 51 31.33 -0.03 20.26
N MET A 52 30.83 -1.05 20.97
CA MET A 52 31.49 -1.57 22.16
C MET A 52 32.85 -2.18 21.81
N ALA A 53 32.97 -2.86 20.67
CA ALA A 53 34.22 -3.43 20.18
C ALA A 53 35.24 -2.35 19.78
N VAL A 54 34.82 -1.23 19.18
CA VAL A 54 35.70 -0.09 18.91
C VAL A 54 36.30 0.45 20.21
N GLN A 55 35.48 0.63 21.25
CA GLN A 55 35.94 1.12 22.54
C GLN A 55 36.90 0.13 23.24
N ALA A 56 36.73 -1.17 23.01
CA ALA A 56 37.54 -2.21 23.62
C ALA A 56 38.87 -2.47 22.88
N LEU A 57 38.88 -2.35 21.55
CA LEU A 57 40.07 -2.64 20.73
C LEU A 57 40.83 -1.37 20.29
N ASP A 58 40.26 -0.17 20.47
CA ASP A 58 40.81 1.13 20.03
C ASP A 58 41.15 1.17 18.52
N THR A 59 40.36 0.44 17.72
CA THR A 59 40.48 0.37 16.26
C THR A 59 39.15 0.71 15.59
N THR A 60 39.23 1.37 14.43
CA THR A 60 38.10 1.77 13.58
C THR A 60 37.62 0.67 12.62
N TRP A 61 38.27 -0.51 12.59
CA TRP A 61 37.85 -1.63 11.75
C TRP A 61 36.37 -2.07 11.93
N PRO A 62 35.81 -2.11 13.15
CA PRO A 62 34.41 -2.51 13.35
C PRO A 62 33.40 -1.54 12.72
N PHE A 63 33.76 -0.26 12.55
CA PHE A 63 32.89 0.72 11.86
C PHE A 63 32.72 0.41 10.38
N MET A 64 33.76 -0.11 9.71
CA MET A 64 33.66 -0.52 8.30
C MET A 64 32.72 -1.72 8.14
N LEU A 65 32.76 -2.66 9.07
CA LEU A 65 31.85 -3.82 9.11
C LEU A 65 30.41 -3.39 9.36
N GLU A 66 30.18 -2.48 10.33
CA GLU A 66 28.88 -1.86 10.61
C GLU A 66 28.30 -1.20 9.34
N ALA A 67 29.08 -0.35 8.68
CA ALA A 67 28.65 0.35 7.47
C ALA A 67 28.31 -0.62 6.32
N GLY A 68 29.11 -1.68 6.15
CA GLY A 68 28.85 -2.73 5.16
C GLY A 68 27.54 -3.48 5.43
N LEU A 69 27.26 -3.80 6.69
CA LEU A 69 26.04 -4.50 7.11
C LEU A 69 24.79 -3.64 6.88
N TRP A 70 24.85 -2.36 7.23
CA TRP A 70 23.78 -1.41 6.97
C TRP A 70 23.56 -1.19 5.47
N ALA A 71 24.62 -1.06 4.68
CA ALA A 71 24.51 -0.94 3.23
C ALA A 71 23.84 -2.17 2.60
N ALA A 72 24.24 -3.38 3.00
CA ALA A 72 23.63 -4.62 2.54
C ALA A 72 22.14 -4.70 2.94
N THR A 73 21.83 -4.35 4.18
CA THR A 73 20.45 -4.37 4.70
C THR A 73 19.57 -3.38 3.95
N LEU A 74 20.01 -2.13 3.77
CA LEU A 74 19.25 -1.11 3.04
C LEU A 74 19.11 -1.43 1.55
N CYS A 75 20.14 -1.98 0.91
CA CYS A 75 20.06 -2.45 -0.48
C CYS A 75 19.09 -3.61 -0.67
N TRP A 76 18.90 -4.44 0.35
CA TRP A 76 17.93 -5.53 0.30
C TRP A 76 16.50 -5.04 0.60
N VAL A 77 16.34 -4.26 1.67
CA VAL A 77 15.03 -3.77 2.15
C VAL A 77 14.42 -2.73 1.23
N GLY A 78 15.23 -1.75 0.82
CA GLY A 78 14.77 -0.57 0.12
C GLY A 78 14.01 -0.89 -1.17
N PRO A 79 14.64 -1.63 -2.12
CA PRO A 79 14.00 -1.93 -3.40
C PRO A 79 12.72 -2.74 -3.26
N ASP A 80 12.71 -3.71 -2.34
CA ASP A 80 11.59 -4.64 -2.19
C ASP A 80 10.41 -3.98 -1.47
N ALA A 81 10.69 -3.19 -0.43
CA ALA A 81 9.69 -2.35 0.23
C ALA A 81 9.11 -1.30 -0.74
N LEU A 82 9.96 -0.66 -1.55
CA LEU A 82 9.52 0.31 -2.56
C LEU A 82 8.65 -0.35 -3.62
N ARG A 83 8.99 -1.56 -4.08
CA ARG A 83 8.19 -2.32 -5.05
C ARG A 83 6.82 -2.66 -4.50
N HIS A 84 6.75 -3.19 -3.28
CA HIS A 84 5.49 -3.52 -2.62
C HIS A 84 4.64 -2.28 -2.39
N TRP A 85 5.24 -1.19 -1.92
CA TRP A 85 4.57 0.10 -1.75
C TRP A 85 3.98 0.61 -3.07
N ARG A 86 4.77 0.58 -4.16
CA ARG A 86 4.31 1.01 -5.49
C ARG A 86 3.13 0.19 -6.00
N GLN A 87 3.16 -1.12 -5.81
CA GLN A 87 2.05 -2.00 -6.19
C GLN A 87 0.78 -1.71 -5.36
N GLN A 88 0.93 -1.50 -4.06
CA GLN A 88 -0.20 -1.16 -3.19
C GLN A 88 -0.81 0.20 -3.55
N MET A 89 0.02 1.21 -3.79
CA MET A 89 -0.43 2.53 -4.21
C MET A 89 -1.12 2.48 -5.57
N ALA A 90 -0.53 1.79 -6.55
CA ALA A 90 -1.15 1.57 -7.86
C ALA A 90 -2.51 0.89 -7.71
N MET A 91 -2.61 -0.18 -6.92
CA MET A 91 -3.89 -0.86 -6.72
C MET A 91 -4.92 0.00 -6.00
N ARG A 92 -4.51 0.76 -4.99
CA ARG A 92 -5.41 1.67 -4.28
C ARG A 92 -5.97 2.73 -5.20
N LEU A 93 -5.08 3.45 -5.90
CA LEU A 93 -5.48 4.50 -6.84
C LEU A 93 -6.35 3.91 -7.97
N TYR A 94 -6.10 2.67 -8.40
CA TYR A 94 -6.88 2.01 -9.45
C TYR A 94 -8.33 1.80 -9.04
N HIS A 95 -8.55 1.29 -7.81
CA HIS A 95 -9.90 1.14 -7.26
C HIS A 95 -10.59 2.50 -7.09
N GLU A 96 -9.84 3.51 -6.71
CA GLU A 96 -10.31 4.89 -6.62
C GLU A 96 -10.76 5.42 -7.99
N ASP A 97 -9.96 5.23 -9.04
CA ASP A 97 -10.28 5.63 -10.42
C ASP A 97 -11.51 4.89 -10.96
N ILE A 98 -11.67 3.60 -10.63
CA ILE A 98 -12.87 2.82 -10.99
C ILE A 98 -14.11 3.34 -10.26
N ALA A 99 -14.01 3.62 -8.96
CA ALA A 99 -15.10 4.17 -8.17
C ALA A 99 -15.54 5.55 -8.70
N ASP A 100 -14.57 6.41 -8.97
CA ASP A 100 -14.77 7.75 -9.53
C ASP A 100 -15.30 7.69 -10.98
N GLY A 101 -15.08 6.57 -11.69
CA GLY A 101 -15.53 6.34 -13.07
C GLY A 101 -14.58 6.87 -14.12
N ILE A 102 -13.34 7.15 -13.73
CA ILE A 102 -12.24 7.59 -14.60
C ILE A 102 -11.68 6.37 -15.35
N CYS A 103 -11.57 5.23 -14.67
CA CYS A 103 -11.17 3.97 -15.28
C CYS A 103 -12.42 3.20 -15.76
N PRO A 104 -12.42 2.65 -16.99
CA PRO A 104 -13.55 1.92 -17.53
C PRO A 104 -13.70 0.50 -16.96
N ASP A 105 -12.66 -0.05 -16.32
CA ASP A 105 -12.63 -1.44 -15.84
C ASP A 105 -13.64 -1.70 -14.72
N ARG A 106 -14.22 -2.92 -14.69
CA ARG A 106 -15.27 -3.28 -13.71
C ARG A 106 -15.18 -4.73 -13.24
N GLY A 107 -15.62 -4.98 -12.01
CA GLY A 107 -15.83 -6.31 -11.43
C GLY A 107 -14.66 -7.27 -11.67
N MET A 108 -14.85 -8.29 -12.51
CA MET A 108 -13.84 -9.31 -12.83
C MET A 108 -12.59 -8.77 -13.54
N GLN A 109 -12.65 -7.57 -14.14
CA GLN A 109 -11.51 -6.92 -14.78
C GLN A 109 -10.57 -6.26 -13.76
N ILE A 110 -10.98 -6.15 -12.50
CA ILE A 110 -10.19 -5.54 -11.42
C ILE A 110 -9.09 -6.52 -10.99
N THR A 111 -7.97 -6.45 -11.71
CA THR A 111 -6.79 -7.29 -11.45
C THR A 111 -5.57 -6.43 -11.16
N ALA A 112 -4.59 -7.01 -10.46
CA ALA A 112 -3.32 -6.34 -10.17
C ALA A 112 -2.56 -5.95 -11.45
N GLU A 113 -2.70 -6.78 -12.49
CA GLU A 113 -2.05 -6.55 -13.77
C GLU A 113 -2.67 -5.37 -14.52
N ASN A 114 -4.01 -5.32 -14.60
CA ASN A 114 -4.71 -4.20 -15.24
C ASN A 114 -4.49 -2.89 -14.50
N GLY A 115 -4.53 -2.90 -13.17
CA GLY A 115 -4.22 -1.72 -12.36
C GLY A 115 -2.79 -1.21 -12.58
N TRP A 116 -1.81 -2.12 -12.72
CA TRP A 116 -0.44 -1.72 -13.05
C TRP A 116 -0.30 -1.16 -14.47
N ARG A 117 -0.99 -1.77 -15.46
CA ARG A 117 -1.02 -1.25 -16.84
C ARG A 117 -1.64 0.14 -16.90
N TRP A 118 -2.74 0.36 -16.17
CA TRP A 118 -3.41 1.66 -16.06
C TRP A 118 -2.46 2.75 -15.55
N TYR A 119 -1.70 2.48 -14.47
CA TYR A 119 -0.73 3.46 -13.95
C TYR A 119 0.55 3.60 -14.76
N LYS A 120 0.93 2.59 -15.55
CA LYS A 120 1.98 2.80 -16.54
C LYS A 120 1.56 3.84 -17.58
N GLN A 121 0.27 3.89 -17.94
CA GLN A 121 -0.27 4.83 -18.93
C GLN A 121 -0.54 6.23 -18.35
N GLN A 122 -0.99 6.33 -17.10
CA GLN A 122 -1.33 7.60 -16.42
C GLN A 122 -0.11 8.37 -15.86
N GLY A 123 1.09 7.80 -15.93
CA GLY A 123 2.28 8.32 -15.26
C GLY A 123 2.49 7.69 -13.88
N SER A 124 3.74 7.71 -13.41
CA SER A 124 4.16 6.89 -12.28
C SER A 124 3.25 7.08 -11.04
N PRO A 125 2.80 5.98 -10.39
CA PRO A 125 1.86 6.05 -9.26
C PRO A 125 2.39 6.82 -8.05
N LEU A 126 3.69 7.12 -8.03
CA LEU A 126 4.36 7.91 -7.00
C LEU A 126 4.05 9.42 -7.09
N TRP A 127 3.58 9.90 -8.25
CA TRP A 127 3.40 11.33 -8.52
C TRP A 127 1.93 11.77 -8.48
N ILE A 128 1.01 10.83 -8.27
CA ILE A 128 -0.42 11.12 -8.25
C ILE A 128 -0.80 11.54 -6.84
N SER A 129 -1.12 12.82 -6.68
CA SER A 129 -1.57 13.37 -5.41
C SER A 129 -2.88 12.71 -4.97
N SER A 130 -2.90 12.18 -3.75
CA SER A 130 -4.11 11.68 -3.10
C SER A 130 -5.19 12.76 -2.93
N LYS A 131 -4.78 14.03 -2.98
CA LYS A 131 -5.63 15.23 -2.88
C LYS A 131 -6.09 15.79 -4.23
N ARG A 132 -5.88 15.08 -5.35
CA ARG A 132 -6.38 15.52 -6.66
C ARG A 132 -7.90 15.76 -6.61
N ALA A 133 -8.39 16.71 -7.39
CA ALA A 133 -9.82 16.95 -7.52
C ALA A 133 -10.51 15.68 -8.05
N ARG A 134 -11.58 15.23 -7.37
CA ARG A 134 -12.32 14.02 -7.74
C ARG A 134 -13.75 14.37 -8.16
N PRO A 135 -14.30 13.66 -9.15
CA PRO A 135 -15.71 13.81 -9.50
C PRO A 135 -16.59 13.32 -8.34
N LYS A 136 -17.63 14.07 -8.01
CA LYS A 136 -18.61 13.66 -6.99
C LYS A 136 -19.57 12.63 -7.60
N VAL A 137 -19.38 11.37 -7.25
CA VAL A 137 -20.22 10.24 -7.70
C VAL A 137 -21.12 9.73 -6.57
N ARG A 138 -22.27 9.16 -6.96
CA ARG A 138 -23.17 8.50 -5.99
C ARG A 138 -22.53 7.18 -5.54
N VAL A 139 -22.68 6.88 -4.25
CA VAL A 139 -22.12 5.65 -3.63
C VAL A 139 -22.59 4.38 -4.33
N VAL A 140 -23.85 4.34 -4.77
CA VAL A 140 -24.44 3.19 -5.48
C VAL A 140 -23.74 2.96 -6.81
N ASP A 141 -23.45 4.02 -7.57
CA ASP A 141 -22.78 3.93 -8.88
C ASP A 141 -21.33 3.47 -8.71
N ALA A 142 -20.64 3.97 -7.68
CA ALA A 142 -19.28 3.54 -7.34
C ALA A 142 -19.23 2.06 -6.94
N LEU A 143 -20.18 1.58 -6.13
CA LEU A 143 -20.28 0.16 -5.76
C LEU A 143 -20.60 -0.72 -6.97
N TYR A 144 -21.49 -0.28 -7.86
CA TYR A 144 -21.83 -1.00 -9.08
C TYR A 144 -20.61 -1.19 -10.00
N ARG A 145 -19.73 -0.18 -10.10
CA ARG A 145 -18.49 -0.30 -10.88
C ARG A 145 -17.49 -1.28 -10.27
N LEU A 146 -17.35 -1.24 -8.94
CA LEU A 146 -16.40 -2.09 -8.21
C LEU A 146 -16.84 -3.56 -8.14
N TYR A 147 -18.12 -3.82 -7.90
CA TYR A 147 -18.62 -5.16 -7.61
C TYR A 147 -19.48 -5.75 -8.74
N GLY A 148 -19.82 -4.96 -9.77
CA GLY A 148 -20.80 -5.35 -10.78
C GLY A 148 -22.22 -5.27 -10.23
N ASP A 149 -23.05 -6.28 -10.52
CA ASP A 149 -24.38 -6.39 -9.92
C ASP A 149 -24.28 -6.37 -8.39
N LEU A 150 -24.84 -5.32 -7.79
CA LEU A 150 -24.97 -5.21 -6.35
C LEU A 150 -25.69 -6.47 -5.84
N PRO A 151 -25.20 -7.17 -4.80
CA PRO A 151 -25.98 -8.21 -4.18
C PRO A 151 -27.30 -7.57 -3.75
N ARG A 152 -28.42 -8.06 -4.32
CA ARG A 152 -29.76 -7.58 -3.96
C ARG A 152 -29.85 -7.63 -2.45
N ARG A 153 -30.01 -6.45 -1.84
CA ARG A 153 -30.31 -6.33 -0.42
C ARG A 153 -31.57 -7.17 -0.21
N GLN A 154 -31.44 -8.34 0.43
CA GLN A 154 -32.61 -9.10 0.87
C GLN A 154 -33.35 -8.20 1.85
N SER A 155 -34.43 -7.58 1.39
CA SER A 155 -35.42 -6.96 2.25
C SER A 155 -36.07 -8.06 3.07
N ARG A 156 -35.73 -8.10 4.36
CA ARG A 156 -36.68 -8.55 5.38
C ARG A 156 -37.45 -7.33 5.85
#